data_AF-A0A5C5RWQ9-F1
#
_entry.id   AF-A0A5C5RWQ9-F1
#
_cell.length_a   1.000
_cell.length_b   1.000
_cell.length_c   1.000
_cell.angle_alpha   90.00
_cell.angle_beta   90.00
_cell.angle_gamma   90.00
#
_symmetry.space_group_name_H-M   'P 1'
#
loop_
_entity.id
_entity.type
_entity.pdbx_description
1 polymer ?
#
loop_
_entity_poly.entity_id
_entity_poly.type
_entity_poly.pdbx_seq_one_letter_code
_entity_poly.pdbx_strand_id
1 'polypeptide(L)' 'MRCGTVLADRYELLRLIATGGMGQVWEAMDTRLDRRVAVKVLKAEFSE' A
#
# COMPACT_ATOMS: atom_id res chain seq x y z
N MET A 1 0.48 -4.21 -7.96
CA MET A 1 -0.63 -3.31 -7.52
C MET A 1 -0.59 -2.02 -8.34
N ARG A 2 -1.67 -1.23 -8.36
CA ARG A 2 -1.75 0.05 -9.09
C ARG A 2 -2.42 1.15 -8.25
N CYS A 3 -2.30 2.40 -8.69
CA CYS A 3 -3.10 3.51 -8.15
C CYS A 3 -4.62 3.20 -8.26
N GLY A 4 -5.39 3.57 -7.24
CA GLY A 4 -6.81 3.29 -7.10
C GLY A 4 -7.14 1.88 -6.59
N THR A 5 -6.15 1.02 -6.36
CA THR A 5 -6.39 -0.25 -5.64
C THR A 5 -6.76 0.05 -4.19
N VAL A 6 -7.87 -0.54 -3.71
CA VAL A 6 -8.28 -0.47 -2.30
C VAL A 6 -7.88 -1.76 -1.61
N LEU A 7 -7.06 -1.65 -0.55
CA LEU A 7 -6.65 -2.78 0.28
C LEU A 7 -7.48 -2.86 1.55
N ALA A 8 -7.92 -4.07 1.90
CA ALA A 8 -8.72 -4.35 3.10
C ALA A 8 -9.92 -3.40 3.27
N ASP A 9 -10.54 -3.01 2.14
CA ASP A 9 -11.66 -2.05 2.07
C ASP A 9 -11.41 -0.73 2.83
N ARG A 10 -10.13 -0.30 2.91
CA ARG A 10 -9.73 0.84 3.73
C ARG A 10 -8.62 1.70 3.12
N TYR A 11 -7.59 1.09 2.56
CA TYR A 11 -6.40 1.82 2.13
C TYR A 11 -6.40 1.96 0.61
N GLU A 12 -6.75 3.14 0.10
CA GLU A 12 -6.70 3.44 -1.33
C GLU A 12 -5.28 3.85 -1.72
N LEU A 13 -4.63 3.07 -2.59
CA LEU A 13 -3.28 3.35 -3.05
C LEU A 13 -3.26 4.55 -4.01
N LEU A 14 -2.47 5.57 -3.70
CA LEU A 14 -2.35 6.81 -4.49
C LEU A 14 -1.16 6.77 -5.43
N ARG A 15 0.05 6.51 -4.91
CA ARG A 15 1.26 6.39 -5.74
C ARG A 15 2.31 5.49 -5.12
N LEU A 16 3.13 4.88 -5.96
CA LEU A 16 4.29 4.12 -5.53
C LEU A 16 5.35 5.09 -4.99
N ILE A 17 5.83 4.86 -3.77
CA ILE A 17 6.90 5.64 -3.15
C ILE A 17 8.25 4.97 -3.40
N ALA A 18 8.33 3.66 -3.18
CA ALA A 18 9.58 2.92 -3.28
C ALA A 18 9.35 1.43 -3.60
N THR A 19 10.38 0.81 -4.16
CA THR A 19 10.50 -0.65 -4.33
C THR A 19 11.74 -1.16 -3.62
N GLY A 20 11.71 -2.38 -3.12
CA GLY A 20 12.88 -3.04 -2.54
C GLY A 20 12.74 -4.56 -2.58
N GLY A 21 13.77 -5.26 -2.07
CA GLY A 21 13.83 -6.73 -2.13
C GLY A 21 12.59 -7.42 -1.57
N MET A 22 12.06 -6.90 -0.45
CA MET A 22 10.89 -7.45 0.26
C MET A 22 9.53 -7.03 -0.32
N GLY A 23 9.47 -6.04 -1.22
CA GLY A 23 8.18 -5.57 -1.76
C GLY A 23 8.13 -4.08 -2.13
N GLN A 24 6.95 -3.50 -2.00
CA GLN A 24 6.63 -2.14 -2.47
C GLN A 24 6.09 -1.28 -1.32
N VAL A 25 6.43 0.00 -1.32
CA VAL A 25 5.86 0.99 -0.40
C VAL A 25 5.03 1.99 -1.20
N TRP A 26 3.78 2.17 -0.81
CA TRP A 26 2.82 3.05 -1.46
C TRP A 26 2.39 4.18 -0.53
N GLU A 27 2.18 5.37 -1.08
CA GLU A 27 1.35 6.39 -0.45
C GLU A 27 -0.10 5.95 -0.62
N ALA A 28 -0.89 5.96 0.45
CA ALA A 28 -2.29 5.60 0.43
C ALA A 28 -3.14 6.56 1.27
N MET A 29 -4.43 6.66 0.95
CA MET A 29 -5.43 7.27 1.82
C MET A 29 -6.03 6.21 2.73
N ASP A 30 -5.97 6.41 4.03
CA ASP A 30 -6.77 5.65 5.00
C ASP A 30 -8.19 6.26 5.05
N THR A 31 -9.15 5.61 4.40
CA THR A 31 -10.52 6.14 4.24
C THR A 31 -11.32 6.18 5.54
N ARG A 32 -10.85 5.51 6.61
CA ARG A 32 -11.53 5.54 7.92
C ARG A 32 -11.06 6.70 8.80
N LEU A 33 -9.77 7.05 8.68
CA LEU A 33 -9.15 8.10 9.51
C LEU A 33 -8.89 9.39 8.73
N ASP A 34 -9.26 9.44 7.45
CA ASP A 34 -9.08 10.56 6.53
C ASP A 34 -7.65 11.13 6.55
N ARG A 35 -6.66 10.25 6.40
CA ARG A 35 -5.25 10.65 6.44
C ARG A 35 -4.38 9.86 5.47
N ARG A 36 -3.30 10.50 5.03
CA ARG A 36 -2.26 9.85 4.23
C ARG A 36 -1.40 8.93 5.09
N VAL A 37 -1.14 7.73 4.59
CA VAL A 37 -0.30 6.71 5.23
C VAL A 37 0.64 6.07 4.23
N ALA A 38 1.70 5.44 4.72
CA ALA A 38 2.54 4.55 3.92
C ALA A 38 2.09 3.10 4.11
N VAL A 39 1.82 2.39 3.01
CA VAL A 39 1.47 0.96 3.02
C VAL A 39 2.62 0.16 2.43
N LYS A 40 3.23 -0.71 3.23
CA LYS A 40 4.25 -1.66 2.76
C LYS A 40 3.57 -2.98 2.38
N VAL A 41 3.61 -3.31 1.10
CA VAL A 41 3.08 -4.54 0.53
C VAL A 41 4.24 -5.51 0.35
N LEU A 42 4.21 -6.63 1.06
CA LEU A 42 5.21 -7.67 0.96
C LEU A 42 4.99 -8.49 -0.31
N LYS A 43 6.07 -9.02 -0.90
CA LYS A 43 5.94 -10.09 -1.89
C LYS A 43 5.40 -11.34 -1.21
N ALA A 44 4.73 -12.20 -1.98
CA ALA A 44 4.17 -13.44 -1.49
C ALA A 44 5.22 -14.33 -0.77
N GLU A 45 6.46 -14.34 -1.26
CA GLU A 45 7.59 -15.07 -0.67
C GLU A 45 8.01 -14.62 0.75
N PHE A 46 7.46 -13.51 1.25
CA PHE A 46 7.72 -12.99 2.61
C PHE A 46 6.44 -12.85 3.45
N SER A 47 5.35 -13.49 3.03
CA SER A 47 4.01 -13.32 3.63
C SER A 47 3.50 -14.56 4.39
N GLU A 48 4.39 -15.48 4.76
CA GLU A 48 4.08 -16.63 5.64
C GLU A 48 4.34 -16.32 7.12
#